data_AF-A0A9Q9HDF9-F1
#
_entry.id   AF-A0A9Q9HDF9-F1
#
_cell.length_a   1.000
_cell.length_b   1.000
_cell.length_c   1.000
_cell.angle_alpha   90.00
_cell.angle_beta   90.00
_cell.angle_gamma   90.00
#
_symmetry.space_group_name_H-M   'P 1'
#
loop_
_entity.id
_entity.type
_entity.pdbx_description
1 polymer ?
#
loop_
_entity_poly.entity_id
_entity_poly.type
_entity_poly.pdbx_seq_one_letter_code
_entity_poly.pdbx_strand_id
1 'polypeptide(L)'
;MIDVILAIIAASAQPGADNGVPETAAVSAPAPAQTALAAEPQQATGRFTTATEVKPILSATRANWIHVREFNGQDLLYVTHLWSWRCGLAQVRLGVNGAAPEIWPLPECHLDEGFPNMIKEEDGMPYRSYPLGSIQQIAVEVTFDDLTVESLAFGRDGQPLPQD
;
A
#
# COMPACT_ATOMS: atom_id res chain seq x y z
N MET A 1 28.56 -6.01 51.40
CA MET A 1 29.84 -5.64 52.02
C MET A 1 30.64 -4.95 50.95
N ILE A 2 30.97 -3.68 51.20
CA ILE A 2 31.70 -2.77 50.32
C ILE A 2 33.08 -3.36 50.05
N ASP A 3 33.58 -3.27 48.81
CA ASP A 3 34.98 -2.88 48.62
C ASP A 3 35.20 -2.18 47.28
N VAL A 4 35.50 -0.89 47.44
CA VAL A 4 36.04 0.04 46.46
C VAL A 4 37.56 -0.11 46.54
N ILE A 5 38.23 -0.45 45.44
CA ILE A 5 39.67 -0.23 45.31
C ILE A 5 39.95 0.55 44.01
N LEU A 6 40.49 1.73 44.25
CA LEU A 6 41.05 2.72 43.34
C LEU A 6 42.58 2.51 43.33
N ALA A 7 43.25 2.36 42.18
CA ALA A 7 44.61 2.90 41.97
C ALA A 7 45.24 2.65 40.57
N ILE A 8 45.55 3.78 39.91
CA ILE A 8 46.85 4.18 39.36
C ILE A 8 47.40 3.48 38.08
N ILE A 9 47.23 4.26 37.00
CA ILE A 9 48.02 4.46 35.77
C ILE A 9 49.44 3.86 35.72
N ALA A 10 49.73 3.12 34.64
CA ALA A 10 51.04 3.13 33.98
C ALA A 10 50.85 2.95 32.46
N ALA A 11 51.05 4.03 31.71
CA ALA A 11 51.09 4.03 30.26
C ALA A 11 52.42 3.41 29.78
N SER A 12 52.34 2.34 28.98
CA SER A 12 53.43 1.95 28.08
C SER A 12 52.91 2.04 26.65
N ALA A 13 53.43 3.01 25.92
CA ALA A 13 53.20 3.17 24.49
C ALA A 13 54.02 2.11 23.75
N GLN A 14 53.36 1.23 22.99
CA GLN A 14 53.98 0.48 21.91
C GLN A 14 53.37 0.95 20.58
N PRO A 15 54.18 1.37 19.59
CA PRO A 15 53.70 1.71 18.27
C PRO A 15 53.52 0.41 17.48
N GLY A 16 52.27 0.09 17.16
CA GLY A 16 51.92 -1.11 16.42
C GLY A 16 50.91 -0.79 15.34
N ALA A 17 51.42 -0.65 14.11
CA ALA A 17 50.75 -0.87 12.83
C ALA A 17 49.33 -0.33 12.67
N ASP A 18 49.28 0.84 12.04
CA ASP A 18 48.24 1.27 11.12
C ASP A 18 47.66 0.09 10.32
N ASN A 19 46.41 -0.25 10.64
CA ASN A 19 45.47 -0.92 9.74
C ASN A 19 44.09 -0.31 10.06
N GLY A 20 43.99 1.00 9.83
CA GLY A 20 42.70 1.69 9.82
C GLY A 20 41.86 1.17 8.65
N VAL A 21 41.02 0.18 8.90
CA VAL A 21 39.86 -0.09 8.05
C VAL A 21 38.99 1.17 8.11
N PRO A 22 38.72 1.86 7.00
CA PRO A 22 37.80 2.97 7.04
C PRO A 22 36.42 2.43 7.39
N GLU A 23 35.91 2.83 8.54
CA GLU A 23 34.52 2.69 8.94
C GLU A 23 33.70 3.39 7.86
N THR A 24 33.21 2.61 6.90
CA THR A 24 32.23 3.05 5.92
C THR A 24 30.97 3.40 6.70
N ALA A 25 30.86 4.69 7.06
CA ALA A 25 29.63 5.30 7.49
C ALA A 25 28.56 4.92 6.47
N ALA A 26 27.64 4.04 6.86
CA ALA A 26 26.47 3.72 6.09
C ALA A 26 25.69 5.03 5.94
N VAL A 27 25.80 5.64 4.77
CA VAL A 27 24.96 6.75 4.37
C VAL A 27 23.56 6.17 4.25
N SER A 28 22.75 6.33 5.30
CA SER A 28 21.33 6.06 5.24
C SER A 28 20.74 6.97 4.16
N ALA A 29 20.53 6.41 2.97
CA ALA A 29 19.79 7.09 1.93
C ALA A 29 18.41 7.45 2.48
N PRO A 30 17.93 8.69 2.34
CA PRO A 30 16.59 9.04 2.76
C PRO A 30 15.61 8.15 2.00
N ALA A 31 14.72 7.49 2.74
CA ALA A 31 13.58 6.80 2.15
C ALA A 31 12.83 7.81 1.26
N PRO A 32 12.36 7.40 0.06
CA PRO A 32 11.64 8.30 -0.82
C PRO A 32 10.48 8.94 -0.06
N ALA A 33 10.41 10.27 -0.08
CA ALA A 33 9.33 11.02 0.54
C ALA A 33 8.02 10.60 -0.11
N GLN A 34 7.14 9.95 0.66
CA GLN A 34 5.76 9.73 0.24
C GLN A 34 5.10 11.09 0.19
N THR A 35 4.63 11.51 -0.99
CA THR A 35 3.84 12.73 -1.12
C THR A 35 2.64 12.63 -0.18
N ALA A 36 2.50 13.61 0.72
CA ALA A 36 1.36 13.66 1.62
C ALA A 36 0.07 13.85 0.80
N LEU A 37 -0.94 13.02 1.07
CA LEU A 37 -2.26 13.17 0.47
C LEU A 37 -2.94 14.45 0.99
N ALA A 38 -3.71 15.10 0.12
CA ALA A 38 -4.52 16.27 0.46
C ALA A 38 -5.98 16.00 0.11
N ALA A 39 -6.90 16.46 0.95
CA ALA A 39 -8.33 16.30 0.70
C ALA A 39 -8.79 17.21 -0.45
N GLU A 40 -9.63 16.66 -1.34
CA GLU A 40 -10.21 17.39 -2.46
C GLU A 40 -11.61 17.95 -2.14
N PRO A 41 -12.07 18.99 -2.88
CA PRO A 41 -13.43 19.52 -2.73
C PRO A 41 -14.51 18.48 -3.05
N GLN A 42 -15.44 18.29 -2.12
CA GLN A 42 -16.46 17.24 -2.17
C GLN A 42 -17.78 17.66 -2.84
N GLN A 43 -17.68 18.45 -3.92
CA GLN A 43 -18.86 18.88 -4.66
C GLN A 43 -19.31 17.78 -5.63
N ALA A 44 -20.54 17.29 -5.46
CA ALA A 44 -21.12 16.31 -6.39
C ALA A 44 -21.09 16.83 -7.84
N THR A 45 -20.51 16.03 -8.73
CA THR A 45 -20.26 16.40 -10.12
C THR A 45 -21.30 15.82 -11.09
N GLY A 46 -22.04 14.80 -10.65
CA GLY A 46 -22.86 13.93 -11.49
C GLY A 46 -22.03 12.96 -12.35
N ARG A 47 -20.71 12.88 -12.13
CA ARG A 47 -19.75 12.11 -12.94
C ARG A 47 -18.96 11.09 -12.11
N PHE A 48 -19.26 10.94 -10.82
CA PHE A 48 -18.62 10.02 -9.89
C PHE A 48 -17.10 10.24 -9.77
N THR A 49 -16.69 11.49 -9.63
CA THR A 49 -15.29 11.91 -9.46
C THR A 49 -15.02 12.53 -8.09
N THR A 50 -15.83 12.18 -7.09
CA THR A 50 -15.66 12.65 -5.71
C THR A 50 -16.00 11.51 -4.74
N ALA A 51 -15.39 11.50 -3.55
CA ALA A 51 -15.77 10.57 -2.49
C ALA A 51 -17.23 10.68 -2.10
N THR A 52 -17.80 11.89 -2.09
CA THR A 52 -19.24 12.10 -1.84
C THR A 52 -20.13 11.25 -2.73
N GLU A 53 -19.75 11.04 -3.99
CA GLU A 53 -20.50 10.23 -4.95
C GLU A 53 -20.07 8.75 -4.93
N VAL A 54 -18.77 8.48 -4.79
CA VAL A 54 -18.18 7.15 -4.94
C VAL A 54 -18.27 6.30 -3.68
N LYS A 55 -17.99 6.88 -2.52
CA LYS A 55 -17.94 6.17 -1.23
C LYS A 55 -19.20 5.34 -0.93
N PRO A 56 -20.43 5.86 -1.04
CA PRO A 56 -21.61 5.05 -0.77
C PRO A 56 -21.73 3.83 -1.69
N ILE A 57 -21.24 3.92 -2.93
CA ILE A 57 -21.24 2.81 -3.89
C ILE A 57 -20.22 1.76 -3.47
N LEU A 58 -18.99 2.16 -3.16
CA LEU A 58 -17.97 1.23 -2.70
C LEU A 58 -18.34 0.57 -1.37
N SER A 59 -18.89 1.31 -0.41
CA SER A 59 -19.38 0.73 0.84
C SER A 59 -20.53 -0.26 0.63
N ALA A 60 -21.42 -0.02 -0.35
CA ALA A 60 -22.50 -0.96 -0.70
C ALA A 60 -22.00 -2.19 -1.48
N THR A 61 -20.82 -2.11 -2.09
CA THR A 61 -20.25 -3.14 -2.97
C THR A 61 -18.94 -3.72 -2.46
N ARG A 62 -18.71 -3.66 -1.14
CA ARG A 62 -17.51 -4.21 -0.47
C ARG A 62 -17.13 -5.62 -0.93
N ALA A 63 -18.12 -6.49 -1.08
CA ALA A 63 -17.92 -7.88 -1.51
C ALA A 63 -17.36 -8.02 -2.94
N ASN A 64 -17.33 -6.95 -3.72
CA ASN A 64 -16.87 -6.92 -5.11
C ASN A 64 -15.53 -6.18 -5.27
N TRP A 65 -14.95 -5.62 -4.21
CA TRP A 65 -13.73 -4.80 -4.31
C TRP A 65 -12.57 -5.55 -4.97
N ILE A 66 -12.41 -6.83 -4.63
CA ILE A 66 -11.36 -7.70 -5.16
C ILE A 66 -11.93 -9.03 -5.62
N HIS A 67 -11.16 -9.75 -6.42
CA HIS A 67 -11.45 -11.13 -6.80
C HIS A 67 -10.15 -11.91 -7.01
N VAL A 68 -10.11 -13.16 -6.57
CA VAL A 68 -8.98 -14.06 -6.84
C VAL A 68 -9.41 -15.13 -7.83
N ARG A 69 -8.62 -15.33 -8.89
CA ARG A 69 -8.88 -16.36 -9.90
C ARG A 69 -7.63 -17.18 -10.17
N GLU A 70 -7.78 -18.49 -10.26
CA GLU A 70 -6.74 -19.35 -10.83
C GLU A 70 -6.77 -19.29 -12.35
N PHE A 71 -5.66 -18.91 -12.98
CA PHE A 71 -5.54 -18.82 -14.43
C PHE A 71 -4.08 -19.06 -14.85
N ASN A 72 -3.88 -19.88 -15.88
CA ASN A 72 -2.55 -20.20 -16.44
C ASN A 72 -1.49 -20.60 -15.39
N GLY A 73 -1.89 -21.35 -14.36
CA GLY A 73 -0.99 -21.79 -13.30
C GLY A 73 -0.56 -20.68 -12.33
N GLN A 74 -1.36 -19.63 -12.20
CA GLN A 74 -1.15 -18.50 -11.29
C GLN A 74 -2.44 -18.16 -10.56
N ASP A 75 -2.31 -17.53 -9.40
CA ASP A 75 -3.40 -16.77 -8.80
C ASP A 75 -3.36 -15.34 -9.35
N LEU A 76 -4.48 -14.85 -9.85
CA LEU A 76 -4.65 -13.46 -10.27
C LEU A 76 -5.53 -12.73 -9.26
N LEU A 77 -4.98 -11.69 -8.63
CA LEU A 77 -5.71 -10.79 -7.73
C LEU A 77 -6.16 -9.57 -8.53
N TYR A 78 -7.48 -9.49 -8.76
CA TYR A 78 -8.13 -8.40 -9.48
C TYR A 78 -8.58 -7.30 -8.52
N VAL A 79 -8.44 -6.05 -8.96
CA VAL A 79 -9.00 -4.84 -8.33
C VAL A 79 -9.86 -4.03 -9.32
N THR A 80 -10.31 -4.66 -10.41
CA THR A 80 -11.05 -4.01 -11.51
C THR A 80 -12.24 -3.19 -11.01
N HIS A 81 -12.94 -3.66 -9.97
CA HIS A 81 -14.04 -2.92 -9.37
C HIS A 81 -13.58 -1.61 -8.73
N LEU A 82 -12.49 -1.61 -7.95
CA LEU A 82 -11.91 -0.38 -7.40
C LEU A 82 -11.45 0.59 -8.49
N TRP A 83 -10.85 0.08 -9.57
CA TRP A 83 -10.47 0.92 -10.73
C TRP A 83 -11.66 1.58 -11.42
N SER A 84 -12.83 0.93 -11.37
CA SER A 84 -14.08 1.43 -11.96
C SER A 84 -14.72 2.55 -11.13
N TRP A 85 -14.14 2.88 -9.98
CA TRP A 85 -14.57 3.96 -9.08
C TRP A 85 -13.38 4.83 -8.62
N ARG A 86 -12.20 4.68 -9.25
CA ARG A 86 -10.93 5.27 -8.79
C ARG A 86 -10.96 6.80 -8.68
N CYS A 87 -11.83 7.47 -9.43
CA CYS A 87 -11.89 8.93 -9.46
C CYS A 87 -12.48 9.56 -8.20
N GLY A 88 -13.01 8.76 -7.27
CA GLY A 88 -13.33 9.23 -5.92
C GLY A 88 -12.31 8.79 -4.87
N LEU A 89 -11.16 8.27 -5.29
CA LEU A 89 -10.13 7.68 -4.42
C LEU A 89 -8.85 8.50 -4.49
N ALA A 90 -8.23 8.73 -3.33
CA ALA A 90 -6.86 9.23 -3.25
C ALA A 90 -5.83 8.09 -3.33
N GLN A 91 -6.15 6.92 -2.76
CA GLN A 91 -5.21 5.82 -2.70
C GLN A 91 -5.91 4.47 -2.47
N VAL A 92 -5.31 3.41 -3.00
CA VAL A 92 -5.61 2.03 -2.62
C VAL A 92 -4.31 1.38 -2.14
N ARG A 93 -4.36 0.64 -1.04
CA ARG A 93 -3.23 -0.18 -0.54
C ARG A 93 -3.65 -1.61 -0.32
N LEU A 94 -2.83 -2.57 -0.76
CA LEU A 94 -3.11 -4.00 -0.63
C LEU A 94 -1.93 -4.74 0.02
N GLY A 95 -2.24 -5.62 0.96
CA GLY A 95 -1.30 -6.58 1.56
C GLY A 95 -1.80 -8.01 1.35
N VAL A 96 -0.90 -8.94 1.05
CA VAL A 96 -1.25 -10.36 0.85
C VAL A 96 -0.61 -11.21 1.94
N ASN A 97 -1.37 -12.12 2.54
CA ASN A 97 -0.92 -13.07 3.56
C ASN A 97 -0.21 -12.40 4.76
N GLY A 98 -0.73 -11.27 5.22
CA GLY A 98 -0.18 -10.53 6.36
C GLY A 98 1.04 -9.65 6.03
N ALA A 99 1.47 -9.60 4.76
CA ALA A 99 2.45 -8.61 4.34
C ALA A 99 1.92 -7.18 4.54
N ALA A 100 2.84 -6.25 4.82
CA ALA A 100 2.50 -4.83 4.95
C ALA A 100 1.80 -4.33 3.66
N PRO A 101 0.65 -3.65 3.75
CA PRO A 101 -0.04 -3.17 2.57
C PRO A 101 0.82 -2.19 1.77
N GLU A 102 0.94 -2.44 0.47
CA GLU A 102 1.66 -1.59 -0.48
C GLU A 102 0.67 -0.82 -1.34
N ILE A 103 1.10 0.35 -1.85
CA ILE A 103 0.27 1.15 -2.76
C ILE A 103 -0.02 0.34 -4.02
N TRP A 104 -1.30 0.27 -4.37
CA TRP A 104 -1.75 -0.18 -5.67
C TRP A 104 -1.86 1.03 -6.60
N PRO A 105 -1.07 1.09 -7.69
CA PRO A 105 -1.16 2.18 -8.65
C PRO A 105 -2.57 2.27 -9.23
N LEU A 106 -3.20 3.43 -9.06
CA LEU A 106 -4.43 3.78 -9.74
C LEU A 106 -4.05 4.59 -10.99
N PRO A 107 -4.56 4.22 -12.18
CA PRO A 107 -4.37 5.03 -13.37
C PRO A 107 -5.10 6.37 -13.22
N GLU A 108 -4.66 7.38 -13.97
CA GLU A 108 -5.32 8.68 -14.00
C GLU A 108 -6.79 8.57 -14.43
N CYS A 109 -7.59 9.56 -14.03
CA CYS A 109 -8.98 9.68 -14.45
C CYS A 109 -9.08 10.27 -15.86
N HIS A 110 -9.98 9.73 -16.67
CA HIS A 110 -10.26 10.24 -18.02
C HIS A 110 -11.26 11.39 -17.95
N LEU A 111 -10.87 12.52 -17.34
CA LEU A 111 -11.78 13.63 -17.00
C LEU A 111 -12.42 14.33 -18.21
N ASP A 112 -11.83 14.17 -19.38
CA ASP A 112 -12.30 14.65 -20.68
C ASP A 112 -13.37 13.74 -21.32
N GLU A 113 -13.55 12.53 -20.80
CA GLU A 113 -14.49 11.54 -21.33
C GLU A 113 -15.86 11.54 -20.62
N GLY A 114 -16.89 11.04 -21.31
CA GLY A 114 -18.25 10.94 -20.72
C GLY A 114 -18.32 10.12 -19.42
N PHE A 115 -17.42 9.15 -19.26
CA PHE A 115 -17.31 8.29 -18.09
C PHE A 115 -15.87 8.30 -17.55
N PRO A 116 -15.53 9.19 -16.59
CA PRO A 116 -14.14 9.37 -16.15
C PRO A 116 -13.47 8.13 -15.56
N ASN A 117 -14.27 7.25 -14.96
CA ASN A 117 -13.81 6.00 -14.36
C ASN A 117 -13.64 4.85 -15.36
N MET A 118 -13.84 5.05 -16.67
CA MET A 118 -13.65 3.96 -17.63
C MET A 118 -12.22 3.42 -17.52
N ILE A 119 -12.06 2.11 -17.75
CA ILE A 119 -10.75 1.46 -17.81
C ILE A 119 -10.42 1.24 -19.28
N LYS A 120 -9.30 1.80 -19.73
CA LYS A 120 -8.82 1.70 -21.11
C LYS A 120 -7.60 0.79 -21.19
N GLU A 121 -7.19 0.45 -22.40
CA GLU A 121 -6.02 -0.41 -22.60
C GLU A 121 -4.74 0.27 -22.09
N GLU A 122 -4.60 1.58 -22.28
CA GLU A 122 -3.47 2.37 -21.81
C GLU A 122 -3.35 2.47 -20.28
N ASP A 123 -4.42 2.17 -19.54
CA ASP A 123 -4.41 2.16 -18.07
C ASP A 123 -3.66 0.94 -17.51
N GLY A 124 -3.40 -0.07 -18.35
CA GLY A 124 -2.76 -1.31 -17.98
C GLY A 124 -3.71 -2.32 -17.34
N MET A 125 -3.13 -3.28 -16.61
CA MET A 125 -3.89 -4.42 -16.08
C MET A 125 -4.36 -4.17 -14.64
N PRO A 126 -5.67 -4.27 -14.35
CA PRO A 126 -6.21 -4.12 -13.00
C PRO A 126 -6.03 -5.38 -12.14
N TYR A 127 -4.94 -6.12 -12.36
CA TYR A 127 -4.60 -7.30 -11.57
C TYR A 127 -3.09 -7.50 -11.44
N ARG A 128 -2.71 -8.26 -10.42
CA ARG A 128 -1.33 -8.77 -10.25
C ARG A 128 -1.36 -10.29 -10.18
N SER A 129 -0.29 -10.93 -10.64
CA SER A 129 -0.11 -12.37 -10.56
C SER A 129 0.69 -12.78 -9.33
N TYR A 130 0.32 -13.92 -8.77
CA TYR A 130 0.94 -14.56 -7.62
C TYR A 130 1.12 -16.06 -7.95
N PRO A 131 2.04 -16.76 -7.27
CA PRO A 131 2.15 -18.22 -7.43
C PRO A 131 0.80 -18.92 -7.19
N LEU A 132 0.52 -19.98 -7.95
CA LEU A 132 -0.73 -20.74 -7.81
C LEU A 132 -0.96 -21.19 -6.36
N GLY A 133 -2.17 -20.95 -5.84
CA GLY A 133 -2.56 -21.34 -4.50
C GLY A 133 -1.91 -20.54 -3.37
N SER A 134 -1.13 -19.50 -3.68
CA SER A 134 -0.39 -18.75 -2.66
C SER A 134 -1.27 -17.74 -1.92
N ILE A 135 -2.31 -17.17 -2.52
CA ILE A 135 -3.14 -16.15 -1.87
C ILE A 135 -4.11 -16.83 -0.89
N GLN A 136 -4.04 -16.46 0.38
CA GLN A 136 -4.94 -16.96 1.42
C GLN A 136 -5.77 -15.85 2.06
N GLN A 137 -5.17 -14.67 2.23
CA GLN A 137 -5.83 -13.49 2.78
C GLN A 137 -5.33 -12.23 2.10
N ILE A 138 -6.21 -11.25 1.91
CA ILE A 138 -5.89 -9.94 1.35
C ILE A 138 -6.37 -8.86 2.31
N ALA A 139 -5.48 -7.98 2.75
CA ALA A 139 -5.84 -6.73 3.41
C ALA A 139 -5.97 -5.64 2.35
N VAL A 140 -7.08 -4.92 2.34
CA VAL A 140 -7.35 -3.81 1.41
C VAL A 140 -7.67 -2.57 2.24
N GLU A 141 -6.98 -1.47 1.95
CA GLU A 141 -7.27 -0.15 2.49
C GLU A 141 -7.57 0.79 1.33
N VAL A 142 -8.72 1.45 1.40
CA VAL A 142 -9.16 2.45 0.43
C VAL A 142 -9.16 3.80 1.14
N THR A 143 -8.34 4.73 0.66
CA THR A 143 -8.39 6.14 1.05
C THR A 143 -9.16 6.90 -0.03
N PHE A 144 -10.28 7.48 0.37
CA PHE A 144 -11.10 8.32 -0.47
C PHE A 144 -10.45 9.70 -0.68
N ASP A 145 -10.86 10.44 -1.71
CA ASP A 145 -10.31 11.77 -2.00
C ASP A 145 -10.64 12.85 -0.94
N ASP A 146 -11.56 12.57 -0.03
CA ASP A 146 -11.81 13.35 1.20
C ASP A 146 -10.92 12.94 2.38
N LEU A 147 -9.96 12.03 2.15
CA LEU A 147 -9.06 11.40 3.12
C LEU A 147 -9.73 10.51 4.16
N THR A 148 -11.03 10.22 4.03
CA THR A 148 -11.62 9.15 4.82
C THR A 148 -11.09 7.80 4.36
N VAL A 149 -11.01 6.85 5.29
CA VAL A 149 -10.43 5.53 5.04
C VAL A 149 -11.45 4.45 5.34
N GLU A 150 -11.50 3.42 4.49
CA GLU A 150 -12.22 2.18 4.74
C GLU A 150 -11.29 0.99 4.49
N SER A 151 -11.20 0.08 5.46
CA SER A 151 -10.30 -1.07 5.43
C SER A 151 -11.08 -2.36 5.62
N LEU A 152 -10.70 -3.38 4.86
CA LEU A 152 -11.30 -4.73 4.93
C LEU A 152 -10.21 -5.78 4.78
N ALA A 153 -10.45 -6.93 5.42
CA ALA A 153 -9.71 -8.15 5.13
C ALA A 153 -10.61 -9.09 4.33
N PHE A 154 -10.05 -9.79 3.36
CA PHE A 154 -10.74 -10.73 2.49
C PHE A 154 -10.11 -12.11 2.57
N GLY A 155 -10.94 -13.14 2.49
CA GLY A 155 -10.49 -14.52 2.27
C GLY A 155 -10.07 -14.75 0.81
N ARG A 156 -9.48 -15.92 0.54
CA ARG A 156 -9.14 -16.36 -0.83
C ARG A 156 -10.35 -16.40 -1.76
N ASP A 157 -11.54 -16.68 -1.24
CA ASP A 157 -12.80 -16.67 -1.98
C ASP A 157 -13.26 -15.26 -2.42
N GLY A 158 -12.48 -14.23 -2.06
CA GLY A 158 -12.76 -12.85 -2.39
C GLY A 158 -13.88 -12.23 -1.55
N GLN A 159 -14.31 -12.89 -0.46
CA GLN A 159 -15.33 -12.35 0.43
C GLN A 159 -14.71 -11.61 1.63
N PRO A 160 -15.32 -10.50 2.08
CA PRO A 160 -14.90 -9.83 3.30
C PRO A 160 -14.98 -10.79 4.50
N LEU A 161 -13.92 -10.82 5.29
CA LEU A 161 -13.89 -11.52 6.56
C LEU A 161 -14.73 -10.77 7.60
N PRO A 162 -15.36 -11.49 8.55
CA PRO A 162 -16.08 -10.88 9.66
C PRO A 162 -15.23 -9.82 10.37
N GLN A 163 -15.84 -8.69 10.68
CA GLN A 163 -15.23 -7.64 11.51
C GLN A 163 -15.68 -7.91 12.95
N ASP A 164 -14.74 -8.25 13.84
CA ASP A 164 -15.00 -8.50 15.26
C ASP A 164 -15.22 -7.20 16.06
#